data_AF-N6UXF4-F1
#
_entry.id   AF-N6UXF4-F1
#
_cell.length_a   1.000
_cell.length_b   1.000
_cell.length_c   1.000
_cell.angle_alpha   90.00
_cell.angle_beta   90.00
_cell.angle_gamma   90.00
#
_symmetry.space_group_name_H-M   'P 1'
#
loop_
_entity.id
_entity.type
_entity.pdbx_description
1 polymer ?
#
loop_
_entity_poly.entity_id
_entity_poly.type
_entity_poly.pdbx_seq_one_letter_code
_entity_poly.pdbx_strand_id
1 'polypeptide(L)'
;MGDLLLRGIDDSLKKQLQANANMHGRSLSDEAIALLRQSLGRQQDGSKSAGQRLRAVLGAEKLSEEEIEAINAFRNAPDRDPPHFE
;
A
#
# COMPACT_ATOMS: atom_id res chain seq x y z
N MET A 1 1.64 -7.79 -7.83
CA MET A 1 1.23 -8.76 -6.78
C MET A 1 2.50 -9.36 -6.24
N GLY A 2 2.85 -9.08 -4.98
CA GLY A 2 4.12 -9.56 -4.39
C GLY A 2 3.95 -10.96 -3.82
N ASP A 3 5.03 -11.74 -3.83
CA ASP A 3 5.08 -13.07 -3.21
C ASP A 3 5.93 -13.02 -1.94
N LEU A 4 5.55 -13.77 -0.90
CA LEU A 4 6.22 -13.77 0.40
C LEU A 4 6.36 -15.20 0.91
N LEU A 5 7.61 -15.63 1.12
CA LEU A 5 7.91 -16.96 1.63
C LEU A 5 8.18 -16.93 3.14
N LEU A 6 7.30 -17.57 3.90
CA LEU A 6 7.39 -17.70 5.36
C LEU A 6 8.09 -19.03 5.72
N ARG A 7 9.26 -18.96 6.37
CA ARG A 7 10.03 -20.13 6.85
C ARG A 7 9.99 -20.23 8.37
N GLY A 8 10.23 -21.43 8.90
CA GLY A 8 10.36 -21.64 10.35
C GLY A 8 9.04 -21.55 11.11
N ILE A 9 7.91 -21.78 10.44
CA ILE A 9 6.60 -21.88 11.07
C ILE A 9 6.46 -23.22 11.79
N ASP A 10 5.99 -23.17 13.03
CA ASP A 10 5.72 -24.35 13.86
C ASP A 10 4.68 -25.27 13.17
N ASP A 11 4.88 -26.58 13.27
CA ASP A 11 3.97 -27.58 12.69
C ASP A 11 2.56 -27.49 13.28
N SER A 12 2.44 -27.12 14.56
CA SER A 12 1.16 -26.90 15.22
C SER A 12 0.41 -25.73 14.58
N LEU A 13 1.10 -24.63 14.33
CA LEU A 13 0.55 -23.46 13.65
C LEU A 13 0.14 -23.80 12.22
N LYS A 14 0.95 -24.55 11.49
CA LYS A 14 0.63 -25.01 10.13
C LYS A 14 -0.65 -25.85 10.09
N LYS A 15 -0.81 -26.78 11.05
CA LYS A 15 -2.02 -27.61 11.18
C LYS A 15 -3.27 -26.78 11.48
N GLN A 16 -3.15 -25.81 12.39
CA GLN A 16 -4.25 -24.90 12.71
C GLN A 16 -4.66 -24.07 11.48
N LEU A 17 -3.68 -23.54 10.74
CA LEU A 17 -3.94 -22.77 9.53
C LEU A 17 -4.68 -23.60 8.47
N GLN A 18 -4.28 -24.86 8.29
CA GLN A 18 -4.94 -25.79 7.38
C GLN A 18 -6.37 -26.12 7.80
N ALA A 19 -6.61 -26.32 9.10
CA ALA A 19 -7.95 -26.56 9.63
C ALA A 19 -8.88 -25.37 9.37
N ASN A 20 -8.40 -24.14 9.61
CA ASN A 20 -9.14 -22.92 9.35
C ASN A 20 -9.41 -22.72 7.85
N ALA A 21 -8.41 -22.96 7.00
CA ALA A 21 -8.56 -22.88 5.55
C ALA A 21 -9.65 -23.83 5.03
N ASN A 22 -9.65 -25.09 5.52
CA ASN A 22 -10.68 -26.07 5.19
C ASN A 22 -12.08 -25.62 5.65
N MET A 23 -12.18 -25.08 6.87
CA MET A 23 -13.45 -24.58 7.42
C MET A 23 -14.00 -23.38 6.63
N HIS A 24 -13.12 -22.49 6.15
CA HIS A 24 -13.50 -21.32 5.36
C HIS A 24 -13.64 -21.61 3.86
N GLY A 25 -13.33 -22.82 3.39
CA GLY A 25 -13.36 -23.19 1.98
C GLY A 25 -12.31 -22.43 1.14
N ARG A 26 -11.15 -22.13 1.72
CA ARG A 26 -10.05 -21.36 1.10
C ARG A 26 -8.78 -22.19 0.96
N SER A 27 -7.88 -21.75 0.09
CA SER A 27 -6.53 -22.31 0.08
C SER A 27 -5.76 -21.89 1.34
N LEU A 28 -4.73 -22.67 1.71
CA LEU A 28 -3.86 -22.35 2.85
C LEU A 28 -3.24 -20.95 2.71
N SER A 29 -2.82 -20.60 1.49
CA SER A 29 -2.23 -19.29 1.18
C SER A 29 -3.24 -18.17 1.30
N ASP A 30 -4.47 -18.36 0.82
CA ASP A 30 -5.53 -17.35 0.93
C ASP A 30 -5.92 -17.11 2.39
N GLU A 31 -5.96 -18.17 3.21
CA GLU A 31 -6.20 -18.05 4.64
C GLU A 31 -5.06 -17.30 5.34
N ALA A 32 -3.80 -17.62 5.00
CA ALA A 32 -2.63 -16.90 5.51
C ALA A 32 -2.70 -15.39 5.16
N ILE A 33 -3.00 -15.08 3.89
CA ILE A 33 -3.15 -13.70 3.41
C ILE A 33 -4.29 -12.99 4.14
N ALA A 34 -5.43 -13.65 4.34
CA ALA A 34 -6.56 -13.07 5.04
C ALA A 34 -6.23 -12.73 6.50
N LEU A 35 -5.54 -13.63 7.22
CA LEU A 35 -5.10 -13.39 8.60
C LEU A 35 -4.07 -12.27 8.68
N LEU A 36 -3.09 -12.22 7.78
CA LEU A 36 -2.12 -11.13 7.70
C LEU A 36 -2.79 -9.78 7.39
N ARG A 37 -3.76 -9.76 6.48
CA ARG A 37 -4.53 -8.54 6.17
C ARG A 37 -5.38 -8.10 7.35
N GLN A 38 -5.96 -9.02 8.11
CA GLN A 38 -6.73 -8.68 9.31
C GLN A 38 -5.84 -8.10 10.40
N SER A 39 -4.65 -8.67 10.63
CA SER A 39 -3.71 -8.14 11.63
C SER A 39 -3.12 -6.80 11.23
N LEU A 40 -2.75 -6.62 9.95
CA LEU A 40 -2.28 -5.34 9.41
C LEU A 40 -3.39 -4.30 9.31
N GLY A 41 -4.61 -4.70 8.94
CA GLY A 41 -5.79 -3.84 8.88
C GLY A 41 -6.13 -3.26 10.24
N ARG A 42 -6.08 -4.07 11.30
CA ARG A 42 -6.21 -3.59 12.69
C ARG A 42 -5.13 -2.58 13.09
N GLN A 43 -3.96 -2.59 12.46
CA GLN A 43 -2.94 -1.55 12.64
C GLN A 43 -3.20 -0.30 11.77
N GLN A 44 -3.88 -0.46 10.64
CA GLN A 44 -4.13 0.58 9.65
C GLN A 44 -5.47 1.30 9.79
N ASP A 45 -6.40 0.83 10.64
CA ASP A 45 -7.71 1.44 10.88
C ASP A 45 -7.68 2.91 11.37
N GLY A 46 -6.50 3.51 11.56
CA GLY A 46 -6.32 4.95 11.80
C GLY A 46 -5.42 5.71 10.81
N SER A 47 -4.80 5.05 9.84
CA SER A 47 -3.74 5.66 9.02
C SER A 47 -4.26 6.04 7.64
N LYS A 48 -4.74 7.28 7.50
CA LYS A 48 -4.88 7.96 6.20
C LYS A 48 -3.65 7.64 5.33
N SER A 49 -3.86 7.28 4.07
CA SER A 49 -2.77 7.06 3.12
C SER A 49 -1.87 8.30 3.05
N ALA A 50 -0.61 8.17 2.65
CA ALA A 50 0.28 9.32 2.53
C ALA A 50 -0.33 10.44 1.67
N GLY A 51 -0.97 10.08 0.54
CA GLY A 51 -1.70 11.01 -0.30
C GLY A 51 -2.91 11.64 0.40
N GLN A 52 -3.68 10.88 1.18
CA GLN A 52 -4.79 11.42 1.97
C GLN A 52 -4.32 12.37 3.08
N ARG A 53 -3.17 12.09 3.70
CA ARG A 53 -2.56 12.99 4.69
C ARG A 53 -2.09 14.29 4.05
N LEU A 54 -1.38 14.20 2.92
CA LEU A 54 -0.93 15.38 2.17
C LEU A 54 -2.12 16.22 1.68
N ARG A 55 -3.16 15.58 1.15
CA ARG A 55 -4.40 16.27 0.76
C ARG A 55 -5.08 16.96 1.96
N ALA A 56 -5.08 16.33 3.13
CA ALA A 56 -5.64 16.96 4.33
C ALA A 56 -4.88 18.22 4.76
N VAL A 57 -3.56 18.30 4.51
CA VAL A 57 -2.75 19.50 4.77
C VAL A 57 -3.05 20.61 3.75
N LEU A 58 -3.22 20.25 2.47
CA LEU A 58 -3.53 21.20 1.40
C LEU A 58 -4.98 21.71 1.42
N GLY A 59 -5.87 21.06 2.20
CA GLY A 59 -7.27 21.46 2.33
C GLY A 59 -8.15 21.01 1.16
N ALA A 60 -9.28 21.69 0.98
CA ALA A 60 -10.26 21.40 -0.07
C ALA A 60 -10.08 22.26 -1.32
N GLU A 61 -9.09 23.14 -1.35
CA GLU A 61 -8.81 24.00 -2.48
C GLU A 61 -8.44 23.15 -3.70
N LYS A 62 -9.12 23.46 -4.80
CA LYS A 62 -8.83 22.85 -6.08
C LYS A 62 -7.91 23.78 -6.84
N LEU A 63 -6.92 23.20 -7.50
CA LEU A 63 -6.12 23.92 -8.47
C LEU A 63 -7.03 24.43 -9.60
N SER A 64 -6.73 25.62 -10.10
CA SER A 64 -7.37 26.14 -11.29
C SER A 64 -6.96 25.32 -12.52
N GLU A 65 -7.70 25.48 -13.62
CA GLU A 65 -7.39 24.78 -14.86
C GLU A 65 -6.02 25.22 -15.41
N GLU A 66 -5.69 26.51 -15.31
CA GLU A 66 -4.40 27.07 -15.69
C GLU A 66 -3.24 26.49 -14.85
N GLU A 67 -3.44 26.30 -13.55
CA GLU A 67 -2.44 25.68 -12.67
C GLU A 67 -2.22 24.20 -13.03
N ILE A 68 -3.28 23.48 -13.38
CA ILE A 68 -3.20 22.08 -13.81
C ILE A 68 -2.45 21.98 -15.14
N GLU A 69 -2.72 22.88 -16.10
CA GLU A 69 -2.00 22.94 -17.37
C GLU A 69 -0.52 23.25 -17.16
N ALA A 70 -0.17 24.19 -16.30
CA ALA A 70 1.21 24.52 -15.96
C ALA A 70 1.96 23.30 -15.35
N ILE A 71 1.32 22.55 -14.45
CA ILE A 71 1.89 21.32 -13.87
C ILE A 71 2.10 20.25 -14.95
N ASN A 72 1.13 20.08 -15.85
CA ASN A 72 1.24 19.10 -16.93
C ASN A 72 2.34 19.48 -17.92
N ALA A 73 2.48 20.76 -18.24
CA ALA A 73 3.58 21.26 -19.08
C ALA A 73 4.94 20.98 -18.42
N PHE A 74 5.06 21.25 -17.11
CA PHE A 74 6.28 20.98 -16.35
C PHE A 74 6.64 19.48 -16.32
N ARG A 75 5.67 18.59 -16.09
CA ARG A 75 5.90 17.13 -16.04
C ARG A 75 6.41 16.53 -17.35
N ASN A 76 6.03 17.12 -18.47
CA ASN A 76 6.40 16.67 -19.80
C ASN A 76 7.59 17.48 -20.37
N ALA A 77 8.15 18.39 -19.59
CA ALA A 77 9.35 19.13 -19.97
C ALA A 77 10.58 18.18 -20.01
N PRO A 78 11.61 18.50 -20.81
CA PRO A 78 12.87 17.77 -20.77
C PRO A 78 13.48 17.80 -19.36
N ASP A 79 14.22 16.73 -19.03
CA ASP A 79 14.92 16.62 -17.74
C ASP A 79 15.83 17.83 -17.53
N ARG A 80 15.83 18.34 -16.29
CA ARG A 80 16.67 19.48 -15.93
C ARG A 80 18.12 19.02 -15.82
N ASP A 81 19.04 19.84 -16.31
CA ASP A 81 20.47 19.58 -16.14
C ASP A 81 20.82 19.40 -14.65
N PRO A 82 21.78 18.51 -14.33
CA PRO A 82 22.22 18.30 -12.96
C PRO A 82 22.65 19.61 -12.30
N PRO A 83 22.40 19.80 -10.99
CA PRO A 83 22.86 21.00 -10.30
C PRO A 83 24.39 21.07 -10.28
N HIS A 84 24.94 22.24 -10.58
CA HIS A 84 26.35 22.55 -10.36
C HIS A 84 26.54 23.08 -8.92
N PHE A 85 27.53 22.54 -8.21
CA PHE A 85 27.85 22.90 -6.82
C PHE A 85 29.23 23.58 -6.73
N GLU A 86 29.40 24.67 -7.48
CA GLU A 86 30.58 25.57 -7.35
C GLU A 86 30.66 26.19 -5.95
#